data_AF-A0A6A6G143-F1
#
_entry.id   AF-A0A6A6G143-F1
#
_cell.length_a   1.000
_cell.length_b   1.000
_cell.length_c   1.000
_cell.angle_alpha   90.00
_cell.angle_beta   90.00
_cell.angle_gamma   90.00
#
_symmetry.space_group_name_H-M   'P 1'
#
loop_
_entity.id
_entity.type
_entity.pdbx_description
1 polymer ?
#
loop_
_entity_poly.entity_id
_entity_poly.type
_entity_poly.pdbx_seq_one_letter_code
_entity_poly.pdbx_strand_id
1 'polypeptide(L)'
;MMPSHRRERSSFRESFTGRVHKSSSKKKGSFKDPTSKRMSSSFNVTTSPTTSPNLNSPIVTLTVGPAQRLFAAHQETLSKSPYFAQLCQHQFFDSSRRIGLPNEEPEVFSAILEFLYKGDYYPRLEMDKKRNSWYLEDGGRTGMSENTIFQSSVNAHILKDTAIYCAAEKFGLTELKRLALKKQGLQSGITCSTILASARYAYAFTPDSDSRLRAHYLALIIRSRNTFKRSGTMQEEMEKGGKMWFDLFVALVNHLDDVQKGR
;
A
#
# COMPACT_ATOMS: atom_id res chain seq x y z
N MET A 1 -12.14 28.02 50.20
CA MET A 1 -11.24 26.98 49.66
C MET A 1 -12.06 26.04 48.78
N MET A 2 -11.76 25.99 47.48
CA MET A 2 -12.43 25.13 46.48
C MET A 2 -11.36 24.20 45.87
N PRO A 3 -11.60 22.90 45.65
CA PRO A 3 -10.65 22.04 44.96
C PRO A 3 -10.89 22.00 43.45
N SER A 4 -9.79 22.09 42.70
CA SER A 4 -9.69 21.96 41.25
C SER A 4 -9.65 20.49 40.82
N HIS A 5 -10.47 20.09 39.84
CA HIS A 5 -10.42 18.76 39.23
C HIS A 5 -9.60 18.77 37.92
N ARG A 6 -8.46 18.08 37.96
CA ARG A 6 -7.62 17.72 36.80
C ARG A 6 -8.21 16.46 36.13
N ARG A 7 -8.57 16.54 34.84
CA ARG A 7 -8.97 15.37 34.03
C ARG A 7 -7.74 14.77 33.34
N GLU A 8 -7.40 13.53 33.67
CA GLU A 8 -6.45 12.72 32.89
C GLU A 8 -7.17 12.06 31.70
N ARG A 9 -6.58 12.17 30.50
CA ARG A 9 -6.99 11.43 29.30
C ARG A 9 -6.20 10.12 29.23
N SER A 10 -6.90 9.00 29.38
CA SER A 10 -6.37 7.65 29.08
C SER A 10 -6.45 7.37 27.58
N SER A 11 -5.32 7.02 26.97
CA SER A 11 -5.19 6.59 25.57
C SER A 11 -5.30 5.07 25.48
N PHE A 12 -6.44 4.56 25.00
CA PHE A 12 -6.63 3.13 24.74
C PHE A 12 -6.04 2.79 23.37
N ARG A 13 -4.90 2.07 23.37
CA ARG A 13 -4.28 1.48 22.17
C ARG A 13 -4.48 -0.02 22.24
N GLU A 14 -5.48 -0.53 21.54
CA GLU A 14 -5.74 -1.97 21.48
C GLU A 14 -5.13 -2.56 20.20
N SER A 15 -4.13 -3.42 20.40
CA SER A 15 -3.53 -4.28 19.37
C SER A 15 -4.17 -5.64 19.52
N PHE A 16 -4.77 -6.20 18.46
CA PHE A 16 -5.20 -7.60 18.50
C PHE A 16 -4.79 -8.37 17.25
N THR A 17 -3.95 -9.38 17.50
CA THR A 17 -3.62 -10.49 16.63
C THR A 17 -4.63 -11.60 16.89
N GLY A 18 -5.50 -11.91 15.93
CA GLY A 18 -6.49 -12.98 16.05
C GLY A 18 -5.91 -14.37 15.81
N ARG A 19 -5.84 -15.20 16.86
CA ARG A 19 -5.71 -16.67 16.75
C ARG A 19 -7.10 -17.29 16.62
N VAL A 20 -7.27 -18.17 15.64
CA VAL A 20 -8.48 -18.96 15.42
C VAL A 20 -8.39 -20.26 16.23
N HIS A 21 -9.34 -20.48 17.16
CA HIS A 21 -9.57 -21.78 17.81
C HIS A 21 -10.81 -22.44 17.19
N LYS A 22 -10.66 -23.68 16.73
CA LYS A 22 -11.72 -24.53 16.16
C LYS A 22 -12.24 -25.47 17.25
N SER A 23 -13.56 -25.52 17.41
CA SER A 23 -14.29 -26.37 18.36
C SER A 23 -14.43 -27.81 17.88
N SER A 24 -14.66 -28.70 18.84
CA SER A 24 -14.58 -30.16 18.78
C SER A 24 -15.93 -30.84 18.55
N SER A 25 -15.92 -32.01 17.90
CA SER A 25 -16.92 -33.06 18.11
C SER A 25 -16.29 -34.46 17.95
N LYS A 26 -16.82 -35.44 18.70
CA LYS A 26 -16.28 -36.79 18.95
C LYS A 26 -17.29 -37.85 18.45
N LYS A 27 -16.86 -38.87 17.67
CA LYS A 27 -16.75 -40.32 18.06
C LYS A 27 -16.68 -41.30 16.86
N LYS A 28 -15.64 -42.16 16.93
CA LYS A 28 -15.51 -43.63 16.70
C LYS A 28 -15.83 -44.29 15.34
N GLY A 29 -14.79 -44.96 14.81
CA GLY A 29 -14.82 -46.15 13.95
C GLY A 29 -13.40 -46.69 13.76
N SER A 30 -13.17 -47.98 14.04
CA SER A 30 -11.86 -48.67 14.11
C SER A 30 -11.56 -49.43 12.82
N PHE A 31 -10.33 -49.34 12.27
CA PHE A 31 -9.69 -50.45 11.53
C PHE A 31 -8.18 -50.24 11.25
N LYS A 32 -7.38 -51.21 11.73
CA LYS A 32 -6.08 -51.81 11.32
C LYS A 32 -4.98 -51.04 10.54
N ASP A 33 -3.76 -51.14 11.08
CA ASP A 33 -2.39 -50.96 10.50
C ASP A 33 -2.11 -51.98 9.35
N PRO A 34 -1.05 -51.88 8.48
CA PRO A 34 0.34 -51.50 8.84
C PRO A 34 1.18 -50.69 7.80
N THR A 35 2.30 -50.15 8.30
CA THR A 35 3.59 -49.85 7.60
C THR A 35 3.63 -48.80 6.47
N SER A 36 4.33 -47.67 6.71
CA SER A 36 5.21 -47.06 5.70
C SER A 36 6.20 -46.07 6.31
N LYS A 37 7.31 -45.90 5.60
CA LYS A 37 8.61 -45.44 6.03
C LYS A 37 8.68 -43.94 6.31
N ARG A 38 9.53 -43.63 7.29
CA ARG A 38 10.00 -42.31 7.71
C ARG A 38 10.84 -41.67 6.61
N MET A 39 10.33 -40.60 5.98
CA MET A 39 11.12 -39.69 5.13
C MET A 39 11.04 -38.27 5.70
N SER A 40 12.16 -37.81 6.24
CA SER A 40 12.41 -36.42 6.62
C SER A 40 12.72 -35.62 5.36
N SER A 41 11.77 -34.85 4.86
CA SER A 41 12.01 -33.84 3.82
C SER A 41 12.37 -32.51 4.48
N SER A 42 13.67 -32.21 4.56
CA SER A 42 14.19 -30.87 4.82
C SER A 42 13.70 -29.93 3.72
N PHE A 43 12.92 -28.91 4.10
CA PHE A 43 12.58 -27.81 3.21
C PHE A 43 13.81 -26.93 3.01
N ASN A 44 14.53 -27.15 1.91
CA ASN A 44 15.50 -26.19 1.40
C ASN A 44 14.73 -24.94 0.94
N VAL A 45 14.81 -23.88 1.73
CA VAL A 45 14.44 -22.53 1.31
C VAL A 45 15.43 -22.13 0.23
N THR A 46 15.01 -22.22 -1.03
CA THR A 46 15.73 -21.62 -2.16
C THR A 46 15.60 -20.10 -2.00
N THR A 47 16.57 -19.50 -1.33
CA THR A 47 16.79 -18.05 -1.36
C THR A 47 17.11 -17.66 -2.80
N SER A 48 16.13 -17.07 -3.49
CA SER A 48 16.39 -16.34 -4.73
C SER A 48 17.47 -15.28 -4.46
N PRO A 49 18.59 -15.26 -5.19
CA PRO A 49 19.66 -14.32 -4.94
C PRO A 49 19.17 -12.90 -5.24
N THR A 50 19.31 -12.00 -4.25
CA THR A 50 19.20 -10.56 -4.45
C THR A 50 20.35 -10.13 -5.35
N THR A 51 20.15 -10.17 -6.66
CA THR A 51 21.13 -9.67 -7.64
C THR A 51 21.28 -8.17 -7.43
N SER A 52 22.43 -7.74 -6.93
CA SER A 52 22.82 -6.33 -6.90
C SER A 52 22.67 -5.72 -8.29
N PRO A 53 22.15 -4.48 -8.42
CA PRO A 53 21.94 -3.86 -9.73
C PRO A 53 23.27 -3.77 -10.48
N ASN A 54 23.32 -4.32 -11.69
CA ASN A 54 24.49 -4.23 -12.57
C ASN A 54 24.56 -2.82 -13.17
N LEU A 55 25.51 -2.03 -12.68
CA LEU A 55 25.70 -0.62 -13.04
C LEU A 55 26.44 -0.44 -14.37
N ASN A 56 26.71 -1.51 -15.11
CA ASN A 56 27.42 -1.46 -16.39
C ASN A 56 26.47 -1.42 -17.60
N SER A 57 25.15 -1.45 -17.40
CA SER A 57 24.19 -1.39 -18.50
C SER A 57 24.00 0.04 -19.03
N PRO A 58 23.61 0.22 -20.30
CA PRO A 58 23.41 1.55 -20.88
C PRO A 58 22.42 2.41 -20.07
N ILE A 59 22.67 3.72 -20.04
CA ILE A 59 21.79 4.67 -19.36
C ILE A 59 20.69 5.11 -20.32
N VAL A 60 19.45 5.04 -19.83
CA VAL A 60 18.25 5.57 -20.48
C VAL A 60 17.86 6.88 -19.80
N THR A 61 17.56 7.90 -20.60
CA THR A 61 17.04 9.17 -20.09
C THR A 61 15.52 9.11 -20.05
N LEU A 62 14.91 9.52 -18.93
CA LEU A 62 13.46 9.66 -18.81
C LEU A 62 13.08 11.12 -18.58
N THR A 63 11.99 11.57 -19.19
CA THR A 63 11.36 12.85 -18.88
C THR A 63 10.05 12.61 -18.12
N VAL A 64 9.92 13.18 -16.93
CA VAL A 64 8.80 12.89 -16.03
C VAL A 64 8.01 14.14 -15.69
N GLY A 65 6.70 14.03 -15.78
CA GLY A 65 5.74 15.07 -15.44
C GLY A 65 5.64 16.22 -16.44
N PRO A 66 4.76 17.18 -16.18
CA PRO A 66 4.52 18.33 -17.07
C PRO A 66 5.77 19.20 -17.26
N ALA A 67 6.57 19.34 -16.20
CA ALA A 67 7.84 20.07 -16.23
C ALA A 67 8.99 19.29 -16.90
N GLN A 68 8.74 18.08 -17.41
CA GLN A 68 9.72 17.23 -18.08
C GLN A 68 11.01 17.04 -17.27
N ARG A 69 10.89 16.82 -15.95
CA ARG A 69 12.05 16.61 -15.08
C ARG A 69 12.85 15.41 -15.58
N LEU A 70 14.15 15.59 -15.78
CA LEU A 70 15.03 14.56 -16.32
C LEU A 70 15.45 13.58 -15.22
N PHE A 71 15.39 12.30 -15.55
CA PHE A 71 15.94 11.19 -14.78
C PHE A 71 16.89 10.38 -15.65
N ALA A 72 17.92 9.81 -15.05
CA ALA A 72 18.82 8.87 -15.70
C ALA A 72 18.78 7.54 -14.93
N ALA A 73 18.59 6.44 -15.65
CA ALA A 73 18.53 5.12 -15.05
C ALA A 73 19.18 4.06 -15.95
N HIS A 74 19.76 3.05 -15.31
CA HIS A 74 20.32 1.90 -16.01
C HIS A 74 19.20 1.09 -16.67
N GLN A 75 19.37 0.74 -17.95
CA GLN A 75 18.40 -0.04 -18.73
C GLN A 75 18.02 -1.34 -18.02
N GLU A 76 19.00 -2.03 -17.41
CA GLU A 76 18.76 -3.27 -16.68
C GLU A 76 17.92 -3.05 -15.41
N THR A 77 18.16 -1.95 -14.70
CA THR A 77 17.34 -1.57 -13.54
C THR A 77 15.89 -1.28 -13.95
N LEU A 78 15.69 -0.52 -15.04
CA LEU A 78 14.35 -0.25 -15.58
C LEU A 78 13.65 -1.53 -16.02
N SER A 79 14.39 -2.47 -16.63
CA SER A 79 13.85 -3.73 -17.17
C SER A 79 13.30 -4.67 -16.10
N LYS A 80 13.49 -4.39 -14.80
CA LYS A 80 12.77 -5.06 -13.71
C LYS A 80 11.26 -4.79 -13.74
N SER A 81 10.84 -3.71 -14.38
CA SER A 81 9.44 -3.45 -14.72
C SER A 81 9.12 -4.01 -16.10
N PRO A 82 8.08 -4.85 -16.26
CA PRO A 82 7.63 -5.31 -17.57
C PRO A 82 7.30 -4.16 -18.53
N TYR A 83 6.70 -3.09 -18.01
CA TYR A 83 6.36 -1.88 -18.78
C TYR A 83 7.61 -1.22 -19.36
N PHE A 84 8.63 -0.95 -18.54
CA PHE A 84 9.86 -0.33 -19.03
C PHE A 84 10.72 -1.29 -19.86
N ALA A 85 10.70 -2.60 -19.57
CA ALA A 85 11.39 -3.58 -20.39
C ALA A 85 10.90 -3.55 -21.84
N GLN A 86 9.58 -3.48 -22.05
CA GLN A 86 8.99 -3.34 -23.37
C GLN A 86 9.41 -2.03 -24.05
N LEU A 87 9.35 -0.89 -23.35
CA LEU A 87 9.78 0.40 -23.91
C LEU A 87 11.26 0.42 -24.30
N CYS A 88 12.13 -0.16 -23.47
CA CYS A 88 13.55 -0.28 -23.74
C CYS A 88 13.84 -1.17 -24.96
N GLN A 89 13.04 -2.22 -25.20
CA GLN A 89 13.17 -3.08 -26.39
C GLN A 89 12.82 -2.32 -27.68
N HIS A 90 11.75 -1.53 -27.68
CA HIS A 90 11.34 -0.76 -28.84
C HIS A 90 12.34 0.34 -29.23
N GLN A 91 13.15 0.80 -28.28
CA GLN A 91 14.18 1.82 -28.49
C GLN A 91 15.46 1.33 -29.18
N PHE A 92 15.61 0.03 -29.45
CA PHE A 92 16.77 -0.47 -30.21
C PHE A 92 16.88 0.13 -31.61
N PHE A 93 15.78 0.67 -32.16
CA PHE A 93 15.73 1.27 -33.49
C PHE A 93 15.82 2.81 -33.49
N ASP A 94 15.75 3.46 -32.32
CA ASP A 94 15.78 4.92 -32.18
C ASP A 94 17.13 5.35 -31.59
N SER A 95 17.81 6.29 -32.24
CA SER A 95 19.10 6.81 -31.79
C SER A 95 19.00 7.61 -30.49
N SER A 96 17.78 8.04 -30.11
CA SER A 96 17.51 8.75 -28.87
C SER A 96 16.81 7.85 -27.83
N ARG A 97 17.59 7.28 -26.90
CA ARG A 97 17.08 6.44 -25.79
C ARG A 97 16.35 7.28 -24.73
N ARG A 98 15.18 7.83 -25.08
CA ARG A 98 14.38 8.75 -24.25
C ARG A 98 12.97 8.23 -24.00
N ILE A 99 12.62 8.01 -22.73
CA ILE A 99 11.27 7.58 -22.33
C ILE A 99 10.50 8.74 -21.72
N GLY A 100 9.34 9.09 -22.29
CA GLY A 100 8.46 10.13 -21.76
C GLY A 100 7.39 9.57 -20.81
N LEU A 101 7.25 10.18 -19.64
CA LEU A 101 6.22 9.89 -18.62
C LEU A 101 5.48 11.18 -18.23
N PRO A 102 4.70 11.79 -19.17
CA PRO A 102 4.12 13.11 -18.95
C PRO A 102 3.04 13.16 -17.86
N ASN A 103 2.39 12.03 -17.60
CA ASN A 103 1.27 11.93 -16.65
C ASN A 103 1.70 11.44 -15.26
N GLU A 104 2.99 11.24 -15.03
CA GLU A 104 3.53 10.78 -13.76
C GLU A 104 4.11 11.95 -12.97
N GLU A 105 3.96 11.91 -11.65
CA GLU A 105 4.59 12.89 -10.78
C GLU A 105 6.06 12.53 -10.54
N PRO A 106 7.02 13.48 -10.64
CA PRO A 106 8.44 13.21 -10.43
C PRO A 106 8.76 12.57 -9.08
N GLU A 107 8.04 12.96 -8.02
CA GLU A 107 8.21 12.45 -6.65
C GLU A 107 7.76 10.98 -6.52
N VAL A 108 6.77 10.57 -7.33
CA VAL A 108 6.32 9.17 -7.43
C VAL A 108 7.34 8.36 -8.21
N PHE A 109 7.77 8.86 -9.36
CA PHE A 109 8.79 8.19 -10.17
C PHE A 109 10.12 8.04 -9.43
N SER A 110 10.52 9.06 -8.66
CA SER A 110 11.71 9.00 -7.80
C SER A 110 11.63 7.83 -6.81
N ALA A 111 10.49 7.65 -6.14
CA ALA A 111 10.28 6.53 -5.22
C ALA A 111 10.29 5.17 -5.94
N ILE A 112 9.70 5.09 -7.14
CA ILE A 112 9.75 3.88 -7.97
C ILE A 112 11.19 3.55 -8.34
N LEU A 113 11.96 4.54 -8.80
CA LEU A 113 13.34 4.33 -9.19
C LEU A 113 14.19 3.87 -8.01
N GLU A 114 14.00 4.49 -6.84
CA GLU A 114 14.65 4.04 -5.60
C GLU A 114 14.32 2.57 -5.28
N PHE A 115 13.05 2.18 -5.38
CA PHE A 115 12.63 0.79 -5.22
C PHE A 115 13.31 -0.14 -6.23
N LEU A 116 13.41 0.24 -7.50
CA LEU A 116 14.06 -0.60 -8.52
C LEU A 116 15.54 -0.85 -8.20
N TYR A 117 16.23 0.10 -7.55
CA TYR A 117 17.62 -0.08 -7.11
C TYR A 117 17.75 -0.83 -5.79
N LYS A 118 16.93 -0.49 -4.79
CA LYS A 118 17.15 -0.89 -3.39
C LYS A 118 16.15 -1.91 -2.85
N GLY A 119 15.07 -2.17 -3.57
CA GLY A 119 13.93 -2.98 -3.11
C GLY A 119 13.02 -2.27 -2.09
N ASP A 120 13.29 -1.00 -1.79
CA ASP A 120 12.52 -0.15 -0.88
C ASP A 120 12.60 1.31 -1.35
N TYR A 121 11.71 2.17 -0.85
CA TYR A 121 11.70 3.61 -1.10
C TYR A 121 11.48 4.39 0.19
N TYR A 122 12.00 5.61 0.28
CA TYR A 122 11.88 6.41 1.50
C TYR A 122 10.42 6.82 1.83
N PRO A 123 10.01 6.79 3.12
CA PRO A 123 10.77 6.38 4.31
C PRO A 123 10.88 4.87 4.43
N ARG A 124 12.04 4.31 4.80
CA ARG A 124 12.28 2.86 4.76
C ARG A 124 11.41 2.08 5.75
N LEU A 125 11.15 0.83 5.42
CA LEU A 125 10.38 -0.08 6.26
C LEU A 125 11.32 -0.84 7.21
N GLU A 126 11.20 -0.58 8.52
CA GLU A 126 12.07 -1.16 9.54
C GLU A 126 11.32 -2.14 10.45
N MET A 127 11.99 -3.24 10.82
CA MET A 127 11.44 -4.25 11.73
C MET A 127 12.02 -4.04 13.13
N ASP A 128 11.15 -3.72 14.09
CA ASP A 128 11.49 -3.83 15.51
C ASP A 128 11.46 -5.30 15.90
N LYS A 129 12.64 -5.92 15.96
CA LYS A 129 12.81 -7.32 16.35
C LYS A 129 12.30 -7.61 17.76
N LYS A 130 12.34 -6.63 18.68
CA LYS A 130 11.90 -6.82 20.07
C LYS A 130 10.38 -6.84 20.16
N ARG A 131 9.71 -5.96 19.41
CA ARG A 131 8.25 -5.85 19.40
C ARG A 131 7.57 -6.69 18.33
N ASN A 132 8.36 -7.37 17.49
CA ASN A 132 7.90 -8.09 16.31
C ASN A 132 6.92 -7.25 15.46
N SER A 133 7.26 -5.98 15.26
CA SER A 133 6.40 -5.00 14.60
C SER A 133 7.19 -4.18 13.60
N TRP A 134 6.53 -3.82 12.50
CA TRP A 134 7.10 -2.94 11.49
C TRP A 134 6.79 -1.47 11.81
N TYR A 135 7.71 -0.58 11.44
CA TYR A 135 7.55 0.86 11.50
C TYR A 135 8.26 1.52 10.31
N LEU A 136 7.99 2.81 10.08
CA LEU A 136 8.67 3.60 9.06
C LEU A 136 9.87 4.32 9.71
N GLU A 137 11.00 4.40 9.02
CA GLU A 137 12.25 5.02 9.51
C GLU A 137 12.04 6.37 10.21
N ASP A 138 11.14 7.22 9.70
CA ASP A 138 10.83 8.54 10.28
C ASP A 138 9.55 8.58 11.13
N GLY A 139 8.96 7.42 11.42
CA GLY A 139 7.62 7.25 12.02
C GLY A 139 7.46 7.69 13.48
N GLY A 140 8.09 8.78 13.90
CA GLY A 140 7.89 9.33 15.24
C GLY A 140 8.72 10.53 15.66
N ARG A 141 9.54 11.16 14.79
CA ARG A 141 10.36 12.30 15.23
C ARG A 141 9.65 13.65 15.23
N THR A 142 8.59 13.82 14.46
CA THR A 142 7.87 15.11 14.37
C THR A 142 6.40 15.04 14.79
N GLY A 143 5.72 13.89 14.71
CA GLY A 143 4.30 13.79 15.03
C GLY A 143 3.43 14.60 14.06
N MET A 144 2.54 13.94 13.32
CA MET A 144 1.82 14.50 12.17
C MET A 144 2.73 14.95 11.02
N SER A 145 3.04 14.02 10.11
CA SER A 145 3.14 14.40 8.70
C SER A 145 2.39 13.35 7.90
N GLU A 146 1.20 13.72 7.41
CA GLU A 146 0.62 12.96 6.32
C GLU A 146 1.62 12.99 5.16
N ASN A 147 2.14 11.83 4.77
CA ASN A 147 3.03 11.73 3.62
C ASN A 147 2.20 11.88 2.34
N THR A 148 1.91 13.12 1.97
CA THR A 148 1.07 13.47 0.81
C THR A 148 1.90 14.05 -0.32
N ILE A 149 1.35 13.95 -1.52
CA ILE A 149 1.83 14.64 -2.71
C ILE A 149 0.64 15.32 -3.39
N PHE A 150 0.92 16.38 -4.12
CA PHE A 150 -0.05 16.96 -5.02
C PHE A 150 -0.08 16.13 -6.31
N GLN A 151 -1.26 15.69 -6.72
CA GLN A 151 -1.46 14.91 -7.94
C GLN A 151 -2.18 15.76 -8.98
N SER A 152 -1.45 16.11 -10.05
CA SER A 152 -1.92 17.07 -11.06
C SER A 152 -3.15 16.56 -11.82
N SER A 153 -3.23 15.25 -12.08
CA SER A 153 -4.34 14.64 -12.85
C SER A 153 -5.70 14.75 -12.18
N VAL A 154 -5.74 14.92 -10.86
CA VAL A 154 -6.98 15.06 -10.07
C VAL A 154 -7.04 16.37 -9.29
N ASN A 155 -6.02 17.24 -9.44
CA ASN A 155 -5.89 18.52 -8.76
C ASN A 155 -6.13 18.42 -7.24
N ALA A 156 -5.51 17.42 -6.59
CA ALA A 156 -5.73 17.15 -5.18
C ALA A 156 -4.48 16.61 -4.49
N HIS A 157 -4.38 16.86 -3.18
CA HIS A 157 -3.41 16.18 -2.34
C HIS A 157 -3.91 14.77 -2.00
N ILE A 158 -3.06 13.78 -2.26
CA ILE A 158 -3.32 12.37 -1.95
C ILE A 158 -2.13 11.79 -1.20
N LEU A 159 -2.32 10.66 -0.52
CA LEU A 159 -1.22 9.95 0.10
C LEU A 159 -0.21 9.49 -0.97
N LYS A 160 1.07 9.73 -0.72
CA LYS A 160 2.17 9.36 -1.61
C LYS A 160 2.18 7.87 -1.90
N ASP A 161 1.97 7.05 -0.87
CA ASP A 161 1.93 5.59 -1.00
C ASP A 161 0.80 5.11 -1.93
N THR A 162 -0.31 5.85 -2.03
CA THR A 162 -1.40 5.56 -2.98
C THR A 162 -0.99 5.83 -4.41
N ALA A 163 -0.36 6.97 -4.65
CA ALA A 163 0.13 7.33 -5.97
C ALA A 163 1.17 6.31 -6.45
N ILE A 164 2.10 5.93 -5.57
CA ILE A 164 3.09 4.87 -5.82
C ILE A 164 2.41 3.54 -6.10
N TYR A 165 1.38 3.16 -5.34
CA TYR A 165 0.65 1.92 -5.57
C TYR A 165 0.02 1.89 -6.97
N CYS A 166 -0.66 2.96 -7.39
CA CYS A 166 -1.32 3.02 -8.69
C CYS A 166 -0.29 3.04 -9.84
N ALA A 167 0.81 3.77 -9.68
CA ALA A 167 1.90 3.75 -10.66
C ALA A 167 2.59 2.37 -10.71
N ALA A 168 2.72 1.68 -9.58
CA ALA A 168 3.24 0.32 -9.53
C ALA A 168 2.33 -0.68 -10.26
N GLU A 169 1.01 -0.51 -10.20
CA GLU A 169 0.07 -1.27 -11.05
C GLU A 169 0.33 -1.02 -12.53
N LYS A 170 0.39 0.26 -12.94
CA LYS A 170 0.67 0.65 -14.33
C LYS A 170 2.00 0.08 -14.84
N PHE A 171 3.02 0.04 -13.99
CA PHE A 171 4.36 -0.44 -14.35
C PHE A 171 4.58 -1.94 -14.11
N GLY A 172 3.56 -2.69 -13.68
CA GLY A 172 3.67 -4.13 -13.45
C GLY A 172 4.60 -4.51 -12.29
N LEU A 173 4.72 -3.65 -11.27
CA LEU A 173 5.61 -3.81 -10.12
C LEU A 173 4.84 -4.35 -8.90
N THR A 174 4.49 -5.64 -8.94
CA THR A 174 3.66 -6.28 -7.90
C THR A 174 4.23 -6.17 -6.47
N GLU A 175 5.54 -6.35 -6.30
CA GLU A 175 6.17 -6.23 -4.98
C GLU A 175 6.13 -4.79 -4.45
N LEU A 176 6.25 -3.80 -5.35
CA LEU A 176 6.10 -2.40 -4.97
C LEU A 176 4.67 -2.07 -4.54
N LYS A 177 3.64 -2.61 -5.21
CA LYS A 177 2.25 -2.48 -4.74
C LYS A 177 2.10 -2.99 -3.31
N ARG A 178 2.66 -4.17 -3.04
CA ARG A 178 2.57 -4.82 -1.72
C ARG A 178 3.29 -4.00 -0.65
N LEU A 179 4.46 -3.47 -0.97
CA LEU A 179 5.24 -2.59 -0.11
C LEU A 179 4.49 -1.28 0.18
N ALA A 180 3.96 -0.62 -0.86
CA ALA A 180 3.27 0.65 -0.71
C ALA A 180 2.01 0.54 0.15
N LEU A 181 1.21 -0.50 -0.07
CA LEU A 181 0.04 -0.78 0.76
C LEU A 181 0.43 -1.03 2.23
N LYS A 182 1.54 -1.73 2.47
CA LYS A 182 2.05 -1.99 3.81
C LYS A 182 2.49 -0.69 4.49
N LYS A 183 3.23 0.17 3.80
CA LYS A 183 3.67 1.47 4.32
C LYS A 183 2.49 2.40 4.61
N GLN A 184 1.51 2.45 3.71
CA GLN A 184 0.29 3.21 3.92
C GLN A 184 -0.46 2.76 5.19
N GLY A 185 -0.49 1.45 5.46
CA GLY A 185 -1.09 0.91 6.68
C GLY A 185 -0.36 1.26 7.98
N LEU A 186 0.86 1.78 7.91
CA LEU A 186 1.62 2.27 9.07
C LEU A 186 1.46 3.78 9.29
N GLN A 187 0.88 4.50 8.32
CA GLN A 187 0.59 5.93 8.44
C GLN A 187 -0.53 6.16 9.47
N SER A 188 -0.45 7.28 10.20
CA SER A 188 -1.44 7.66 11.21
C SER A 188 -1.73 9.15 11.16
N GLY A 189 -2.85 9.58 11.75
CA GLY A 189 -3.23 11.00 11.77
C GLY A 189 -3.71 11.55 10.42
N ILE A 190 -4.14 10.68 9.50
CA ILE A 190 -4.61 11.06 8.16
C ILE A 190 -6.02 11.69 8.26
N THR A 191 -6.18 12.86 7.67
CA THR A 191 -7.40 13.64 7.56
C THR A 191 -8.42 12.95 6.66
N CYS A 192 -9.68 13.22 6.96
CA CYS A 192 -10.82 12.69 6.21
C CYS A 192 -10.79 13.08 4.73
N SER A 193 -10.43 14.34 4.41
CA SER A 193 -10.28 14.82 3.04
C SER A 193 -9.21 14.05 2.28
N THR A 194 -8.02 13.86 2.87
CA THR A 194 -6.93 13.11 2.25
C THR A 194 -7.31 11.64 2.04
N ILE A 195 -8.00 11.01 2.99
CA ILE A 195 -8.50 9.63 2.85
C ILE A 195 -9.43 9.52 1.63
N LEU A 196 -10.42 10.40 1.52
CA LEU A 196 -11.41 10.36 0.44
C LEU A 196 -10.77 10.66 -0.93
N ALA A 197 -9.93 11.70 -1.01
CA ALA A 197 -9.21 12.03 -2.23
C ALA A 197 -8.31 10.87 -2.70
N SER A 198 -7.57 10.25 -1.78
CA SER A 198 -6.72 9.10 -2.10
C SER A 198 -7.53 7.86 -2.49
N ALA A 199 -8.67 7.62 -1.84
CA ALA A 199 -9.57 6.54 -2.22
C ALA A 199 -10.15 6.75 -3.63
N ARG A 200 -10.57 7.97 -3.97
CA ARG A 200 -11.03 8.28 -5.34
C ARG A 200 -9.95 8.03 -6.37
N TYR A 201 -8.74 8.47 -6.09
CA TYR A 201 -7.58 8.22 -6.95
C TYR A 201 -7.35 6.72 -7.13
N ALA A 202 -7.35 5.94 -6.04
CA ALA A 202 -7.22 4.49 -6.11
C ALA A 202 -8.27 3.84 -7.02
N TYR A 203 -9.55 4.23 -6.90
CA TYR A 203 -10.62 3.69 -7.73
C TYR A 203 -10.49 4.09 -9.21
N ALA A 204 -9.97 5.28 -9.50
CA ALA A 204 -9.80 5.76 -10.87
C ALA A 204 -8.56 5.17 -11.57
N PHE A 205 -7.51 4.84 -10.83
CA PHE A 205 -6.20 4.44 -11.36
C PHE A 205 -5.81 2.98 -11.05
N THR A 206 -6.77 2.15 -10.61
CA THR A 206 -6.60 0.70 -10.50
C THR A 206 -7.83 -0.04 -11.05
N PRO A 207 -7.67 -1.26 -11.62
CA PRO A 207 -8.78 -2.03 -12.15
C PRO A 207 -9.77 -2.46 -11.06
N ASP A 208 -10.99 -2.81 -11.47
CA ASP A 208 -12.03 -3.30 -10.55
C ASP A 208 -11.67 -4.56 -9.79
N SER A 209 -10.73 -5.34 -10.31
CA SER A 209 -10.16 -6.51 -9.66
C SER A 209 -9.20 -6.20 -8.50
N ASP A 210 -8.79 -4.93 -8.30
CA ASP A 210 -7.91 -4.55 -7.19
C ASP A 210 -8.67 -4.46 -5.86
N SER A 211 -9.03 -5.62 -5.33
CA SER A 211 -9.75 -5.73 -4.07
C SER A 211 -8.92 -5.29 -2.86
N ARG A 212 -7.59 -5.37 -2.92
CA ARG A 212 -6.72 -5.12 -1.76
C ARG A 212 -6.65 -3.65 -1.39
N LEU A 213 -6.33 -2.78 -2.36
CA LEU A 213 -6.27 -1.34 -2.08
C LEU A 213 -7.67 -0.80 -1.75
N ARG A 214 -8.69 -1.26 -2.47
CA ARG A 214 -10.08 -0.86 -2.24
C ARG A 214 -10.55 -1.24 -0.84
N ALA A 215 -10.39 -2.51 -0.43
CA ALA A 215 -10.75 -2.95 0.92
C ALA A 215 -9.98 -2.19 2.01
N HIS A 216 -8.71 -1.86 1.77
CA HIS A 216 -7.93 -1.05 2.69
C HIS A 216 -8.55 0.34 2.92
N TYR A 217 -8.97 1.03 1.85
CA TYR A 217 -9.65 2.32 1.98
C TYR A 217 -11.02 2.21 2.64
N LEU A 218 -11.82 1.23 2.27
CA LEU A 218 -13.12 1.02 2.90
C LEU A 218 -12.96 0.81 4.41
N ALA A 219 -12.01 -0.02 4.83
CA ALA A 219 -11.69 -0.21 6.24
C ALA A 219 -11.21 1.09 6.93
N LEU A 220 -10.40 1.90 6.24
CA LEU A 220 -9.91 3.19 6.76
C LEU A 220 -11.06 4.19 6.94
N ILE A 221 -11.98 4.27 5.98
CA ILE A 221 -13.18 5.12 6.05
C ILE A 221 -14.09 4.71 7.20
N ILE A 222 -14.40 3.40 7.31
CA ILE A 222 -15.26 2.85 8.38
C ILE A 222 -14.68 3.10 9.78
N ARG A 223 -13.35 2.96 9.93
CA ARG A 223 -12.65 3.22 11.21
C ARG A 223 -12.67 4.71 11.59
N SER A 224 -12.65 5.60 10.60
CA SER A 224 -12.64 7.05 10.79
C SER A 224 -14.04 7.69 10.79
N ARG A 225 -15.12 6.90 10.74
CA ARG A 225 -16.52 7.36 10.61
C ARG A 225 -16.96 8.47 11.58
N ASN A 226 -16.45 8.46 12.82
CA ASN A 226 -16.82 9.46 13.83
C ASN A 226 -16.32 10.87 13.46
N THR A 227 -15.20 10.95 12.76
CA THR A 227 -14.63 12.21 12.27
C THR A 227 -15.43 12.73 11.07
N PHE A 228 -15.77 11.84 10.14
CA PHE A 228 -16.56 12.17 8.94
C PHE A 228 -17.95 12.74 9.25
N LYS A 229 -18.63 12.22 10.27
CA LYS A 229 -19.96 12.71 10.68
C LYS A 229 -19.96 14.18 11.11
N ARG A 230 -18.82 14.69 11.60
CA ARG A 230 -18.71 16.07 12.11
C ARG A 230 -18.28 17.08 11.04
N SER A 231 -17.59 16.64 10.00
CA SER A 231 -16.97 17.53 9.01
C SER A 231 -17.84 17.85 7.80
N GLY A 232 -18.95 17.15 7.57
CA GLY A 232 -19.80 17.32 6.37
C GLY A 232 -19.17 16.79 5.07
N THR A 233 -17.84 16.67 5.00
CA THR A 233 -17.08 16.21 3.82
C THR A 233 -17.53 14.88 3.26
N MET A 234 -18.03 13.96 4.08
CA MET A 234 -18.56 12.68 3.57
C MET A 234 -19.87 12.86 2.80
N GLN A 235 -20.75 13.77 3.23
CA GLN A 235 -22.00 14.04 2.52
C GLN A 235 -21.72 14.62 1.14
N GLU A 236 -20.92 15.68 1.07
CA GLU A 236 -20.54 16.33 -0.19
C GLU A 236 -19.91 15.34 -1.19
N GLU A 237 -19.05 14.46 -0.69
CA GLU A 237 -18.38 13.47 -1.53
C GLU A 237 -19.31 12.33 -1.97
N MET A 238 -20.27 11.93 -1.13
CA MET A 238 -21.30 10.95 -1.49
C MET A 238 -22.29 11.49 -2.53
N GLU A 239 -22.66 12.78 -2.45
CA GLU A 239 -23.53 13.43 -3.42
C GLU A 239 -22.91 13.51 -4.82
N LYS A 240 -21.57 13.58 -4.91
CA LYS A 240 -20.83 13.47 -6.19
C LYS A 240 -20.89 12.06 -6.80
N GLY A 241 -21.23 11.04 -6.01
CA GLY A 241 -21.37 9.66 -6.47
C GLY A 241 -20.04 8.97 -6.83
N GLY A 242 -20.16 7.80 -7.45
CA GLY A 242 -19.03 6.94 -7.85
C GLY A 242 -19.08 5.54 -7.23
N LYS A 243 -18.40 4.58 -7.88
CA LYS A 243 -18.42 3.15 -7.50
C LYS A 243 -18.01 2.91 -6.03
N MET A 244 -17.07 3.70 -5.51
CA MET A 244 -16.58 3.58 -4.12
C MET A 244 -17.72 3.61 -3.10
N TRP A 245 -18.77 4.40 -3.32
CA TRP A 245 -19.87 4.53 -2.35
C TRP A 245 -20.77 3.31 -2.30
N PHE A 246 -20.98 2.65 -3.44
CA PHE A 246 -21.65 1.35 -3.46
C PHE A 246 -20.83 0.31 -2.70
N ASP A 247 -19.53 0.24 -2.98
CA ASP A 247 -18.62 -0.69 -2.30
C ASP A 247 -18.55 -0.36 -0.78
N LEU A 248 -18.60 0.92 -0.39
CA LEU A 248 -18.67 1.37 1.00
C LEU A 248 -19.98 0.99 1.68
N PHE A 249 -21.11 1.15 0.99
CA PHE A 249 -22.40 0.71 1.50
C PHE A 249 -22.38 -0.79 1.80
N VAL A 250 -21.93 -1.61 0.85
CA VAL A 250 -21.80 -3.06 1.03
C VAL A 250 -20.88 -3.38 2.21
N ALA A 251 -19.73 -2.71 2.32
CA ALA A 251 -18.79 -2.92 3.41
C ALA A 251 -19.36 -2.52 4.79
N LEU A 252 -20.15 -1.45 4.87
CA LEU A 252 -20.82 -1.02 6.09
C LEU A 252 -21.90 -2.01 6.53
N VAL A 253 -22.70 -2.54 5.61
CA VAL A 253 -23.73 -3.54 5.92
C VAL A 253 -23.08 -4.82 6.48
N ASN A 254 -22.04 -5.32 5.80
CA ASN A 254 -21.29 -6.49 6.29
C ASN A 254 -20.68 -6.24 7.67
N HIS A 255 -20.15 -5.03 7.91
CA HIS A 255 -19.59 -4.66 9.20
C HIS A 255 -20.65 -4.65 10.32
N LEU A 256 -21.89 -4.22 10.03
CA LEU A 256 -22.99 -4.27 11.00
C LEU A 256 -23.37 -5.71 11.34
N ASP A 257 -23.47 -6.59 10.34
CA ASP A 257 -23.75 -8.01 10.54
C ASP A 257 -22.69 -8.69 11.42
N ASP A 258 -21.42 -8.39 11.19
CA ASP A 258 -20.31 -8.93 11.99
C ASP A 258 -20.38 -8.47 13.45
N VAL A 259 -20.72 -7.19 13.68
CA VAL A 259 -20.90 -6.64 15.03
C VAL A 259 -22.10 -7.27 15.74
N GLN A 260 -23.17 -7.60 15.00
CA GLN A 260 -24.34 -8.27 15.55
C GLN A 260 -24.08 -9.75 15.87
N LYS A 261 -23.33 -10.46 15.03
CA LYS A 261 -22.96 -11.88 15.24
C LYS A 261 -21.88 -12.07 16.32
N GLY A 262 -21.07 -11.04 16.57
CA GLY A 262 -20.05 -11.03 17.63
C GLY A 262 -20.56 -10.61 19.00
N ARG A 263 -21.88 -10.39 19.15
CA ARG A 263 -22.56 -10.16 20.43
C ARG A 263 -23.36 -11.38 20.85
#